data_AF-A0A926AMW8-F1
#
_entry.id   AF-A0A926AMW8-F1
#
_cell.length_a   1.000
_cell.length_b   1.000
_cell.length_c   1.000
_cell.angle_alpha   90.00
_cell.angle_beta   90.00
_cell.angle_gamma   90.00
#
_symmetry.space_group_name_H-M   'P 1'
#
loop_
_entity.id
_entity.type
_entity.pdbx_description
1 polymer ?
#
loop_
_entity_poly.entity_id
_entity_poly.type
_entity_poly.pdbx_seq_one_letter_code
_entity_poly.pdbx_strand_id
1 'polypeptide(L)'
;MDELAAREAEAAAVAEANDTNARCANCSMVMSRTAAICVNCGYDVRKGKVLTTAKVAAPKTSGGFLGLAKKTEPKKDKLAPQGKVIVGLMLSVVFALVASLPWFIVTFATDRDFYILELLVGIAAGFGMQVGQKGYSTLGGILAAGTTFVVLIGMRIVLVIAVLAPMVLERESTSAEVASLTAEQREIEDRDPRVATLLAREELHGQNIDTEGYDLDEKSIATVQSAQKRAEDRVRKMSRAEYVAMLPKVEQFEIRQQLIGRQVDPEIRAMGYNPDFQRIERDKWATARENIIKRVDAMKPAQQKAELKKLDNQAIADLQAELARAKASNSAAPIVPESKGIGFFLGLMMVIAIWPLICLFLSMAAAYKTAAGSVSG
;
A
#
# COMPACT_ATOMS: atom_id res chain seq x y z
N MET A 1 42.67 -0.26 6.05
CA MET A 1 42.94 -0.62 7.46
C MET A 1 43.20 0.64 8.28
N ASP A 2 43.98 1.60 7.78
CA ASP A 2 44.30 2.85 8.51
C ASP A 2 43.08 3.75 8.82
N GLU A 3 42.05 3.72 7.98
CA GLU A 3 40.83 4.52 8.16
C GLU A 3 39.94 4.01 9.32
N LEU A 4 40.02 2.72 9.65
CA LEU A 4 39.27 2.13 10.75
C LEU A 4 39.91 2.50 12.11
N ALA A 5 41.24 2.47 12.16
CA ALA A 5 42.01 2.87 13.34
C ALA A 5 41.84 4.37 13.68
N ALA A 6 41.75 5.22 12.65
CA ALA A 6 41.48 6.65 12.85
C ALA A 6 40.08 6.90 13.45
N ARG A 7 39.06 6.16 13.01
CA ARG A 7 37.69 6.27 13.56
C ARG A 7 37.56 5.74 14.98
N GLU A 8 38.29 4.68 15.34
CA GLU A 8 38.29 4.16 16.72
C GLU A 8 38.98 5.12 17.69
N ALA A 9 40.06 5.79 17.27
CA ALA A 9 40.72 6.82 18.08
C ALA A 9 39.82 8.06 18.29
N GLU A 10 39.07 8.48 17.27
CA GLU A 10 38.13 9.60 17.38
C GLU A 10 36.94 9.25 18.28
N ALA A 11 36.42 8.02 18.19
CA ALA A 11 35.35 7.53 19.07
C ALA A 11 35.80 7.43 20.53
N ALA A 12 37.03 7.00 20.79
CA ALA A 12 37.60 6.94 22.14
C ALA A 12 37.75 8.35 22.75
N ALA A 13 38.22 9.33 21.96
CA ALA A 13 38.36 10.71 22.43
C ALA A 13 37.00 11.37 22.78
N VAL A 14 35.94 11.07 22.02
CA VAL A 14 34.58 11.57 22.30
C VAL A 14 33.96 10.86 23.52
N ALA A 15 34.27 9.58 23.75
CA ALA A 15 33.83 8.86 24.94
C ALA A 15 34.48 9.43 26.21
N GLU A 16 35.78 9.74 26.18
CA GLU A 16 36.52 10.33 27.30
C GLU A 16 36.04 11.76 27.62
N ALA A 17 35.68 12.55 26.60
CA ALA A 17 35.05 13.85 26.80
C ALA A 17 33.68 13.76 27.49
N ASN A 18 32.89 12.72 27.19
CA ASN A 18 31.55 12.54 27.76
C ASN A 18 31.54 11.99 29.19
N ASP A 19 32.58 11.28 29.62
CA ASP A 19 32.73 10.77 30.99
C ASP A 19 33.07 11.87 32.02
N THR A 20 33.27 13.11 31.55
CA THR A 20 33.49 14.25 32.43
C THR A 20 32.20 14.89 32.95
N ASN A 21 31.01 14.48 32.51
CA ASN A 21 29.77 15.13 32.94
C ASN A 21 29.24 14.57 34.27
N ALA A 22 29.00 15.44 35.25
CA ALA A 22 28.39 15.05 36.52
C ALA A 22 26.89 14.79 36.34
N ARG A 23 26.31 13.78 37.00
CA ARG A 23 24.85 13.57 37.02
C ARG A 23 24.22 14.23 38.24
N CYS A 24 23.06 14.84 38.06
CA CYS A 24 22.27 15.42 39.15
C CYS A 24 21.83 14.33 40.15
N ALA A 25 22.18 14.47 41.43
CA ALA A 25 21.82 13.49 42.46
C ALA A 25 20.29 13.29 42.64
N ASN A 26 19.48 14.30 42.31
CA ASN A 26 18.02 14.23 42.46
C ASN A 26 17.29 13.59 41.27
N CYS A 27 17.67 13.90 40.02
CA CYS A 27 16.93 13.45 38.83
C CYS A 27 17.76 12.70 37.79
N SER A 28 19.05 12.43 38.09
CA SER A 28 20.00 11.70 37.22
C SER A 28 20.34 12.31 35.86
N MET A 29 19.80 13.49 35.54
CA MET A 29 20.15 14.25 34.32
C MET A 29 21.62 14.66 34.33
N VAL A 30 22.23 14.64 33.14
CA VAL A 30 23.61 15.05 32.91
C VAL A 30 23.73 16.57 33.08
N MET A 31 24.74 17.01 33.83
CA MET A 31 25.03 18.41 34.12
C MET A 31 26.50 18.72 33.84
N SER A 32 26.77 19.97 33.44
CA SER A 32 28.14 20.49 33.39
C SER A 32 28.76 20.51 34.79
N ARG A 33 30.04 20.15 34.95
CA ARG A 33 30.76 20.18 36.25
C ARG A 33 30.78 21.56 36.91
N THR A 34 30.64 22.63 36.13
CA THR A 34 30.63 24.01 36.65
C THR A 34 29.23 24.50 37.01
N ALA A 35 28.18 23.75 36.68
CA ALA A 35 26.80 24.12 36.97
C ALA A 35 26.48 23.94 38.46
N ALA A 36 26.15 25.05 39.13
CA ALA A 36 25.76 25.03 40.55
C ALA A 36 24.33 24.51 40.78
N ILE A 37 23.47 24.54 39.75
CA ILE A 37 22.03 24.22 39.86
C ILE A 37 21.60 23.37 38.66
N CYS A 38 20.85 22.29 38.93
CA CYS A 38 20.21 21.47 37.90
C CYS A 38 19.05 22.25 37.28
N VAL A 39 19.15 22.57 35.99
CA VAL A 39 18.09 23.28 35.25
C VAL A 39 16.79 22.49 35.12
N ASN A 40 16.85 21.16 35.24
CA ASN A 40 15.66 20.32 35.08
C ASN A 40 14.81 20.25 36.36
N CYS A 41 15.43 20.14 37.53
CA CYS A 41 14.71 19.91 38.79
C CYS A 41 15.00 20.96 39.88
N GLY A 42 15.83 21.96 39.61
CA GLY A 42 16.18 23.02 40.57
C GLY A 42 17.08 22.57 41.72
N TYR A 43 17.76 21.42 41.60
CA TYR A 43 18.68 20.90 42.62
C TYR A 43 19.99 21.70 42.66
N ASP A 44 20.29 22.33 43.79
CA ASP A 44 21.55 23.05 44.02
C ASP A 44 22.60 22.07 44.56
N VAL A 45 23.63 21.78 43.76
CA VAL A 45 24.70 20.84 44.12
C VAL A 45 25.59 21.34 45.25
N ARG A 46 25.62 22.66 45.53
CA ARG A 46 26.38 23.22 46.65
C ARG A 46 25.64 23.05 47.98
N LYS A 47 24.31 23.07 47.94
CA LYS A 47 23.44 22.98 49.13
C LYS A 47 22.85 21.59 49.37
N GLY A 48 22.96 20.69 48.39
CA GLY A 48 22.43 19.33 48.45
C GLY A 48 20.89 19.26 48.51
N LYS A 49 20.18 20.32 48.10
CA LYS A 49 18.72 20.43 48.21
C LYS A 49 18.10 21.06 46.95
N VAL A 50 16.87 20.67 46.64
CA VAL A 50 16.04 21.33 45.61
C VAL A 50 15.65 22.71 46.11
N LEU A 51 15.98 23.75 45.35
CA LEU A 51 15.51 25.10 45.63
C LEU A 51 14.00 25.12 45.40
N THR A 52 13.23 25.05 46.49
CA THR A 52 11.81 25.38 46.45
C THR A 52 11.72 26.86 46.16
N THR A 53 11.05 27.22 45.05
CA THR A 53 10.69 28.61 44.81
C THR A 53 9.86 29.07 46.00
N ALA A 54 10.44 29.94 46.83
CA ALA A 54 9.70 30.59 47.89
C ALA A 54 8.49 31.24 47.21
N LYS A 55 7.27 30.87 47.63
CA LYS A 55 6.04 31.55 47.21
C LYS A 55 6.31 33.04 47.42
N VAL A 56 6.49 33.78 46.32
CA VAL A 56 6.55 35.23 46.35
C VAL A 56 5.19 35.65 46.89
N ALA A 57 5.14 35.99 48.17
CA ALA A 57 3.94 36.54 48.77
C ALA A 57 3.65 37.81 47.97
N ALA A 58 2.51 37.82 47.29
CA ALA A 58 2.02 38.98 46.58
C ALA A 58 2.15 40.21 47.50
N PRO A 59 2.63 41.35 47.00
CA PRO A 59 2.77 42.55 47.81
C PRO A 59 1.43 42.84 48.48
N LYS A 60 1.41 42.86 49.81
CA LYS A 60 0.26 43.34 50.58
C LYS A 60 0.09 44.81 50.23
N THR A 61 -0.80 45.11 49.29
CA THR A 61 -1.33 46.45 49.07
C THR A 61 -2.13 46.85 50.29
N SER A 62 -1.47 47.48 51.25
CA SER A 62 -2.09 48.24 52.33
C SER A 62 -2.58 49.57 51.77
N GLY A 63 -3.90 49.82 51.83
CA GLY A 63 -4.46 51.16 51.67
C GLY A 63 -5.64 51.21 50.70
N GLY A 64 -6.85 51.32 51.24
CA GLY A 64 -8.08 51.46 50.44
C GLY A 64 -9.33 51.34 51.30
N PHE A 65 -9.51 52.29 52.20
CA PHE A 65 -10.66 52.46 53.11
C PHE A 65 -11.88 52.94 52.32
N LEU A 66 -12.65 52.04 51.69
CA LEU A 66 -14.07 52.25 51.34
C LEU A 66 -14.71 50.94 50.83
N GLY A 67 -15.75 50.52 51.54
CA GLY A 67 -16.31 49.18 51.53
C GLY A 67 -17.07 48.78 50.27
N LEU A 68 -16.88 47.50 49.90
CA LEU A 68 -17.90 46.54 49.48
C LEU A 68 -17.15 45.22 49.21
N ALA A 69 -17.06 44.38 50.25
CA ALA A 69 -16.44 43.06 50.17
C ALA A 69 -17.28 42.14 49.29
N LYS A 70 -17.12 42.26 47.97
CA LYS A 70 -17.61 41.28 47.01
C LYS A 70 -16.82 40.01 47.25
N LYS A 71 -17.48 38.97 47.73
CA LYS A 71 -16.93 37.62 47.93
C LYS A 71 -16.39 37.16 46.57
N THR A 72 -15.12 37.44 46.29
CA THR A 72 -14.42 36.93 45.11
C THR A 72 -14.34 35.43 45.32
N GLU A 73 -15.23 34.69 44.66
CA GLU A 73 -15.06 33.25 44.50
C GLU A 73 -13.63 33.01 44.02
N PRO A 74 -12.92 31.98 44.54
CA PRO A 74 -11.58 31.65 44.09
C PRO A 74 -11.65 31.55 42.56
N LYS A 75 -10.85 32.36 41.86
CA LYS A 75 -10.74 32.31 40.40
C LYS A 75 -10.48 30.85 40.08
N LYS A 76 -11.50 30.13 39.61
CA LYS A 76 -11.35 28.76 39.12
C LYS A 76 -10.33 28.86 38.02
N ASP A 77 -9.14 28.31 38.27
CA ASP A 77 -8.13 28.17 37.23
C ASP A 77 -8.78 27.40 36.09
N LYS A 78 -9.09 28.12 35.01
CA LYS A 78 -9.75 27.56 33.82
C LYS A 78 -8.89 26.50 33.11
N LEU A 79 -7.68 26.28 33.59
CA LEU A 79 -6.70 25.33 33.09
C LEU A 79 -6.69 24.02 33.89
N ALA A 80 -7.25 23.99 35.10
CA ALA A 80 -7.33 22.75 35.87
C ALA A 80 -8.48 21.88 35.34
N PRO A 81 -8.28 20.57 35.13
CA PRO A 81 -9.32 19.67 34.65
C PRO A 81 -10.47 19.61 35.66
N GLN A 82 -11.68 20.06 35.25
CA GLN A 82 -12.87 20.06 36.10
C GLN A 82 -13.82 18.89 35.80
N GLY A 83 -13.64 18.23 34.66
CA GLY A 83 -14.44 17.09 34.22
C GLY A 83 -13.94 15.75 34.75
N LYS A 84 -14.82 14.74 34.73
CA LYS A 84 -14.46 13.35 35.04
C LYS A 84 -13.65 12.77 33.88
N VAL A 85 -12.46 12.25 34.14
CA VAL A 85 -11.56 11.64 33.15
C VAL A 85 -12.26 10.55 32.32
N ILE A 86 -13.12 9.73 32.95
CA ILE A 86 -13.88 8.66 32.29
C ILE A 86 -14.80 9.20 31.18
N VAL A 87 -15.42 10.37 31.39
CA VAL A 87 -16.30 10.98 30.38
C VAL A 87 -15.48 11.42 29.16
N GLY A 88 -14.29 11.99 29.38
CA GLY A 88 -13.37 12.32 28.29
C GLY A 88 -12.88 11.09 27.53
N LEU A 89 -12.60 9.99 28.23
CA LEU A 89 -12.19 8.73 27.59
C LEU A 89 -13.30 8.17 26.69
N MET A 90 -14.54 8.09 27.18
CA MET A 90 -15.67 7.59 26.40
C MET A 90 -15.94 8.46 25.17
N LEU A 91 -15.90 9.78 25.31
CA LEU A 91 -16.04 10.69 24.18
C LEU A 91 -14.89 10.53 23.18
N SER A 92 -13.65 10.42 23.64
CA SER A 92 -12.48 10.15 22.78
C SER A 92 -12.66 8.90 21.93
N VAL A 93 -13.18 7.80 22.49
CA VAL A 93 -13.46 6.57 21.75
C VAL A 93 -14.53 6.79 20.69
N VAL A 94 -15.64 7.43 21.04
CA VAL A 94 -16.76 7.69 20.10
C VAL A 94 -16.29 8.56 18.94
N PHE A 95 -15.58 9.66 19.20
CA PHE A 95 -15.05 10.54 18.16
C PHE A 95 -14.02 9.83 17.27
N ALA A 96 -13.13 9.01 17.84
CA ALA A 96 -12.18 8.23 17.07
C ALA A 96 -12.89 7.23 16.13
N LEU A 97 -13.90 6.52 16.63
CA LEU A 97 -14.69 5.57 15.82
C LEU A 97 -15.42 6.28 14.68
N VAL A 98 -16.06 7.42 14.93
CA VAL A 98 -16.75 8.19 13.88
C VAL A 98 -15.77 8.71 12.84
N ALA A 99 -14.60 9.22 13.26
CA ALA A 99 -13.56 9.67 12.34
C ALA A 99 -12.92 8.53 11.54
N SER A 100 -12.93 7.30 12.05
CA SER A 100 -12.40 6.13 11.34
C SER A 100 -13.29 5.66 10.19
N LEU A 101 -14.59 5.99 10.19
CA LEU A 101 -15.54 5.59 9.15
C LEU A 101 -15.16 6.15 7.76
N PRO A 102 -14.94 7.47 7.58
CA PRO A 102 -14.47 8.00 6.29
C PRO A 102 -13.16 7.38 5.81
N TRP A 103 -12.19 7.17 6.72
CA TRP A 103 -10.94 6.50 6.37
C TRP A 103 -11.18 5.09 5.85
N PHE A 104 -11.98 4.29 6.56
CA PHE A 104 -12.32 2.94 6.13
C PHE A 104 -13.01 2.91 4.76
N ILE A 105 -14.01 3.77 4.53
CA ILE A 105 -14.76 3.82 3.27
C ILE A 105 -13.82 4.15 2.10
N VAL A 106 -12.93 5.15 2.27
CA VAL A 106 -11.98 5.53 1.21
C VAL A 106 -10.98 4.42 0.94
N THR A 107 -10.41 3.81 1.99
CA THR A 107 -9.46 2.70 1.85
C THR A 107 -10.10 1.50 1.15
N PHE A 108 -11.34 1.15 1.54
CA PHE A 108 -12.09 0.06 0.92
C PHE A 108 -12.46 0.34 -0.55
N ALA A 109 -12.81 1.58 -0.89
CA ALA A 109 -13.23 1.93 -2.25
C ALA A 109 -12.06 2.11 -3.24
N THR A 110 -10.85 2.39 -2.74
CA THR A 110 -9.70 2.77 -3.59
C THR A 110 -8.55 1.76 -3.57
N ASP A 111 -8.61 0.74 -2.72
CA ASP A 111 -7.52 -0.19 -2.43
C ASP A 111 -6.19 0.51 -2.08
N ARG A 112 -6.28 1.76 -1.60
CA ARG A 112 -5.14 2.61 -1.26
C ARG A 112 -5.31 3.18 0.13
N ASP A 113 -4.23 3.12 0.91
CA ASP A 113 -4.21 3.63 2.27
C ASP A 113 -3.79 5.12 2.28
N PHE A 114 -4.69 5.98 2.74
CA PHE A 114 -4.46 7.42 2.84
C PHE A 114 -4.15 7.81 4.29
N TYR A 115 -2.87 7.83 4.62
CA TYR A 115 -2.35 8.12 5.97
C TYR A 115 -2.82 9.45 6.57
N ILE A 116 -3.16 10.44 5.74
CA ILE A 116 -3.67 11.73 6.22
C ILE A 116 -5.02 11.59 6.94
N LEU A 117 -5.80 10.55 6.62
CA LEU A 117 -7.08 10.29 7.28
C LEU A 117 -6.89 9.64 8.65
N GLU A 118 -5.82 8.88 8.87
CA GLU A 118 -5.47 8.37 10.20
C GLU A 118 -5.15 9.50 11.19
N LEU A 119 -4.55 10.59 10.70
CA LEU A 119 -4.28 11.79 11.50
C LEU A 119 -5.58 12.40 12.04
N LEU A 120 -6.65 12.39 11.23
CA LEU A 120 -7.97 12.89 11.65
C LEU A 120 -8.54 12.07 12.82
N VAL A 121 -8.29 10.75 12.84
CA VAL A 121 -8.69 9.88 13.96
C VAL A 121 -8.00 10.32 15.26
N GLY A 122 -6.70 10.60 15.20
CA GLY A 122 -5.94 11.10 16.36
C GLY A 122 -6.42 12.47 16.84
N ILE A 123 -6.66 13.41 15.92
CA ILE A 123 -7.20 14.74 16.26
C ILE A 123 -8.59 14.61 16.90
N ALA A 124 -9.47 13.78 16.34
CA ALA A 124 -10.82 13.56 16.85
C ALA A 124 -10.80 12.94 18.25
N ALA A 125 -9.93 11.96 18.49
CA ALA A 125 -9.71 11.38 19.82
C ALA A 125 -9.27 12.45 20.83
N GLY A 126 -8.26 13.25 20.48
CA GLY A 126 -7.78 14.36 21.30
C GLY A 126 -8.88 15.38 21.63
N PHE A 127 -9.70 15.75 20.63
CA PHE A 127 -10.83 16.66 20.81
C PHE A 127 -11.90 16.09 21.76
N GLY A 128 -12.27 14.81 21.61
CA GLY A 128 -13.20 14.15 22.51
C GLY A 128 -12.74 14.18 23.98
N MET A 129 -11.43 14.00 24.21
CA MET A 129 -10.85 14.08 25.54
C MET A 129 -10.90 15.50 26.12
N GLN A 130 -10.58 16.52 25.30
CA GLN A 130 -10.65 17.92 25.70
C GLN A 130 -12.07 18.35 26.10
N VAL A 131 -13.08 17.94 25.30
CA VAL A 131 -14.49 18.23 25.56
C VAL A 131 -14.96 17.57 26.86
N GLY A 132 -14.59 16.31 27.11
CA GLY A 132 -15.06 15.60 28.31
C GLY A 132 -14.37 16.02 29.60
N GLN A 133 -13.08 16.37 29.56
CA GLN A 133 -12.34 16.83 30.75
C GLN A 133 -12.55 18.32 31.07
N LYS A 134 -13.12 19.09 30.13
CA LYS A 134 -13.36 20.54 30.26
C LYS A 134 -12.09 21.31 30.67
N GLY A 135 -10.96 20.95 30.07
CA GLY A 135 -9.65 21.51 30.39
C GLY A 135 -8.53 20.71 29.75
N TYR A 136 -7.30 21.16 29.97
CA TYR A 136 -6.11 20.50 29.44
C TYR A 136 -5.43 19.69 30.52
N SER A 137 -4.96 18.50 30.17
CA SER A 137 -4.27 17.62 31.12
C SER A 137 -3.28 16.73 30.39
N THR A 138 -2.05 16.66 30.91
CA THR A 138 -1.02 15.74 30.44
C THR A 138 -1.50 14.29 30.51
N LEU A 139 -2.22 13.93 31.58
CA LEU A 139 -2.83 12.60 31.73
C LEU A 139 -3.93 12.38 30.68
N GLY A 140 -4.69 13.43 30.36
CA GLY A 140 -5.66 13.43 29.26
C GLY A 140 -5.02 13.12 27.91
N GLY A 141 -3.88 13.77 27.62
CA GLY A 141 -3.09 13.52 26.41
C GLY A 141 -2.61 12.08 26.27
N ILE A 142 -2.07 11.49 27.35
CA ILE A 142 -1.59 10.10 27.34
C ILE A 142 -2.76 9.14 27.05
N LEU A 143 -3.90 9.33 27.70
CA LEU A 143 -5.08 8.48 27.51
C LEU A 143 -5.68 8.62 26.09
N ALA A 144 -5.70 9.83 25.52
CA ALA A 144 -6.15 10.07 24.15
C ALA A 144 -5.23 9.40 23.11
N ALA A 145 -3.92 9.49 23.31
CA ALA A 145 -2.94 8.79 22.47
C ALA A 145 -3.12 7.26 22.55
N GLY A 146 -3.28 6.71 23.76
CA GLY A 146 -3.55 5.29 23.97
C GLY A 146 -4.86 4.82 23.30
N THR A 147 -5.90 5.64 23.36
CA THR A 147 -7.18 5.34 22.69
C THR A 147 -7.03 5.34 21.17
N THR A 148 -6.30 6.31 20.62
CA THR A 148 -5.99 6.38 19.19
C THR A 148 -5.24 5.12 18.73
N PHE A 149 -4.25 4.67 19.50
CA PHE A 149 -3.50 3.44 19.22
C PHE A 149 -4.42 2.22 19.14
N VAL A 150 -5.25 1.99 20.16
CA VAL A 150 -6.14 0.82 20.21
C VAL A 150 -7.16 0.83 19.07
N VAL A 151 -7.74 1.99 18.76
CA VAL A 151 -8.72 2.12 17.67
C VAL A 151 -8.08 1.86 16.31
N LEU A 152 -6.90 2.44 16.02
CA LEU A 152 -6.22 2.23 14.73
C LEU A 152 -5.78 0.78 14.55
N ILE A 153 -5.20 0.15 15.57
CA ILE A 153 -4.80 -1.27 15.51
C ILE A 153 -6.03 -2.17 15.32
N GLY A 154 -7.09 -1.96 16.11
CA GLY A 154 -8.33 -2.72 15.99
C GLY A 154 -8.94 -2.61 14.58
N MET A 155 -8.99 -1.41 14.03
CA MET A 155 -9.54 -1.18 12.70
C MET A 155 -8.69 -1.78 11.58
N ARG A 156 -7.35 -1.80 11.73
CA ARG A 156 -6.48 -2.53 10.80
C ARG A 156 -6.70 -4.04 10.84
N ILE A 157 -6.88 -4.61 12.03
CA ILE A 157 -7.23 -6.05 12.16
C ILE A 157 -8.56 -6.33 11.44
N VAL A 158 -9.56 -5.46 11.60
CA VAL A 158 -10.85 -5.59 10.90
C VAL A 158 -10.68 -5.50 9.38
N LEU A 159 -9.88 -4.55 8.86
CA LEU A 159 -9.56 -4.45 7.44
C LEU A 159 -8.87 -5.71 6.91
N VAL A 160 -7.86 -6.21 7.63
CA VAL A 160 -7.15 -7.45 7.30
C VAL A 160 -8.14 -8.62 7.24
N ILE A 161 -9.01 -8.77 8.23
CA ILE A 161 -10.03 -9.84 8.22
C ILE A 161 -11.01 -9.63 7.06
N ALA A 162 -11.54 -8.42 6.86
CA ALA A 162 -12.54 -8.15 5.83
C ALA A 162 -12.02 -8.37 4.39
N VAL A 163 -10.73 -8.11 4.14
CA VAL A 163 -10.12 -8.25 2.81
C VAL A 163 -9.47 -9.62 2.61
N LEU A 164 -8.72 -10.13 3.59
CA LEU A 164 -8.00 -11.40 3.43
C LEU A 164 -8.87 -12.62 3.71
N ALA A 165 -9.85 -12.54 4.63
CA ALA A 165 -10.71 -13.69 4.90
C ALA A 165 -11.49 -14.18 3.67
N PRO A 166 -12.14 -13.32 2.86
CA PRO A 166 -12.82 -13.81 1.65
C PRO A 166 -11.83 -14.45 0.67
N MET A 167 -10.62 -13.90 0.48
CA MET A 167 -9.63 -14.50 -0.41
C MET A 167 -9.11 -15.87 0.07
N VAL A 168 -8.98 -16.06 1.37
CA VAL A 168 -8.55 -17.35 1.95
C VAL A 168 -9.69 -18.35 1.91
N LEU A 169 -10.90 -17.94 2.28
CA LEU A 169 -12.09 -18.78 2.28
C LEU A 169 -12.46 -19.22 0.86
N GLU A 170 -12.32 -18.36 -0.16
CA GLU A 170 -12.55 -18.73 -1.57
C GLU A 170 -11.52 -19.76 -2.07
N ARG A 171 -10.27 -19.70 -1.60
CA ARG A 171 -9.24 -20.69 -1.93
C ARG A 171 -9.51 -22.03 -1.26
N GLU A 172 -9.93 -22.01 -0.01
CA GLU A 172 -10.29 -23.24 0.70
C GLU A 172 -11.56 -23.86 0.12
N SER A 173 -12.55 -23.05 -0.26
CA SER A 173 -13.77 -23.55 -0.89
C SER A 173 -13.49 -24.14 -2.26
N THR A 174 -12.69 -23.46 -3.10
CA THR A 174 -12.31 -24.00 -4.42
C THR A 174 -11.44 -25.25 -4.29
N SER A 175 -10.49 -25.28 -3.36
CA SER A 175 -9.67 -26.48 -3.13
C SER A 175 -10.50 -27.65 -2.59
N ALA A 176 -11.46 -27.41 -1.70
CA ALA A 176 -12.34 -28.45 -1.17
C ALA A 176 -13.33 -28.93 -2.24
N GLU A 177 -13.86 -28.02 -3.06
CA GLU A 177 -14.74 -28.33 -4.18
C GLU A 177 -13.99 -29.21 -5.20
N VAL A 178 -12.80 -28.81 -5.66
CA VAL A 178 -11.96 -29.59 -6.58
C VAL A 178 -11.56 -30.95 -5.98
N ALA A 179 -11.30 -31.01 -4.67
CA ALA A 179 -11.01 -32.27 -4.00
C ALA A 179 -12.23 -33.23 -4.00
N SER A 180 -13.45 -32.69 -3.95
CA SER A 180 -14.70 -33.46 -3.96
C SER A 180 -15.18 -33.89 -5.35
N LEU A 181 -14.61 -33.34 -6.42
CA LEU A 181 -14.96 -33.69 -7.80
C LEU A 181 -14.63 -35.15 -8.11
N THR A 182 -15.55 -35.81 -8.81
CA THR A 182 -15.32 -37.15 -9.36
C THR A 182 -14.21 -37.13 -10.41
N ALA A 183 -13.59 -38.28 -10.70
CA ALA A 183 -12.54 -38.35 -11.73
C ALA A 183 -13.01 -37.85 -13.10
N GLU A 184 -14.28 -38.08 -13.44
CA GLU A 184 -14.91 -37.57 -14.66
C GLU A 184 -15.06 -36.05 -14.65
N GLN A 185 -15.46 -35.46 -13.52
CA GLN A 185 -15.56 -34.00 -13.38
C GLN A 185 -14.18 -33.33 -13.44
N ARG A 186 -13.15 -33.95 -12.84
CA ARG A 186 -11.76 -33.48 -12.98
C ARG A 186 -11.28 -33.54 -14.43
N GLU A 187 -11.59 -34.62 -15.15
CA GLU A 187 -11.28 -34.70 -16.59
C GLU A 187 -12.01 -33.62 -17.40
N ILE A 188 -13.21 -33.21 -17.00
CA ILE A 188 -13.96 -32.10 -17.63
C ILE A 188 -13.33 -30.74 -17.30
N GLU A 189 -12.90 -30.53 -16.06
CA GLU A 189 -12.26 -29.29 -15.61
C GLU A 189 -10.86 -29.10 -16.20
N ASP A 190 -10.12 -30.19 -16.38
CA ASP A 190 -8.81 -30.23 -17.03
C ASP A 190 -8.89 -30.03 -18.56
N ARG A 191 -10.10 -29.90 -19.13
CA ARG A 191 -10.25 -29.60 -20.57
C ARG A 191 -9.73 -28.21 -20.86
N ASP A 192 -8.77 -28.18 -21.77
CA ASP A 192 -8.19 -26.97 -22.33
C ASP A 192 -9.26 -25.92 -22.72
N PRO A 193 -9.29 -24.75 -22.05
CA PRO A 193 -10.30 -23.71 -22.28
C PRO A 193 -10.24 -23.15 -23.71
N ARG A 194 -9.12 -23.32 -24.40
CA ARG A 194 -8.93 -22.87 -25.79
C ARG A 194 -9.87 -23.56 -26.77
N VAL A 195 -10.32 -24.78 -26.44
CA VAL A 195 -11.33 -25.50 -27.25
C VAL A 195 -12.67 -24.75 -27.21
N ALA A 196 -13.04 -24.21 -26.04
CA ALA A 196 -14.25 -23.40 -25.91
C ALA A 196 -14.13 -22.09 -26.69
N THR A 197 -12.97 -21.43 -26.63
CA THR A 197 -12.72 -20.21 -27.44
C THR A 197 -12.83 -20.48 -28.95
N LEU A 198 -12.30 -21.62 -29.43
CA LEU A 198 -12.42 -22.01 -30.84
C LEU A 198 -13.89 -22.23 -31.22
N LEU A 199 -14.65 -22.97 -30.42
CA LEU A 199 -16.07 -23.24 -30.67
C LEU A 199 -16.94 -21.97 -30.63
N ALA A 200 -16.71 -21.09 -29.65
CA ALA A 200 -17.41 -19.82 -29.54
C ALA A 200 -17.17 -18.96 -30.78
N ARG A 201 -15.94 -18.98 -31.28
CA ARG A 201 -15.57 -18.23 -32.47
C ARG A 201 -16.16 -18.83 -33.75
N GLU A 202 -16.16 -20.16 -33.90
CA GLU A 202 -16.86 -20.82 -35.02
C GLU A 202 -18.35 -20.45 -35.04
N GLU A 203 -18.99 -20.39 -33.86
CA GLU A 203 -20.38 -19.97 -33.72
C GLU A 203 -20.59 -18.51 -34.14
N LEU A 204 -19.75 -17.59 -33.66
CA LEU A 204 -19.84 -16.16 -33.98
C LEU A 204 -19.55 -15.89 -35.46
N HIS A 205 -18.58 -16.60 -36.04
CA HIS A 205 -18.31 -16.54 -37.48
C HIS A 205 -19.51 -17.03 -38.30
N GLY A 206 -20.22 -18.06 -37.84
CA GLY A 206 -21.48 -18.51 -38.44
C GLY A 206 -22.60 -17.45 -38.41
N GLN A 207 -22.52 -16.49 -37.48
CA GLN A 207 -23.44 -15.35 -37.36
C GLN A 207 -22.95 -14.10 -38.13
N ASN A 208 -21.84 -14.21 -38.88
CA ASN A 208 -21.15 -13.08 -39.53
C ASN A 208 -20.70 -11.99 -38.55
N ILE A 209 -20.41 -12.35 -37.30
CA ILE A 209 -19.86 -11.42 -36.30
C ILE A 209 -18.34 -11.56 -36.30
N ASP A 210 -17.65 -10.54 -36.78
CA ASP A 210 -16.19 -10.48 -36.72
C ASP A 210 -15.75 -10.12 -35.29
N THR A 211 -15.21 -11.12 -34.58
CA THR A 211 -14.69 -10.98 -33.22
C THR A 211 -13.28 -10.44 -33.16
N GLU A 212 -12.62 -10.29 -34.30
CA GLU A 212 -11.23 -9.90 -34.35
C GLU A 212 -11.01 -8.39 -34.45
N GLY A 213 -12.09 -7.61 -34.57
CA GLY A 213 -12.05 -6.15 -34.59
C GLY A 213 -12.00 -5.54 -33.17
N TYR A 214 -11.37 -4.37 -33.06
CA TYR A 214 -11.16 -3.67 -31.79
C TYR A 214 -12.38 -2.94 -31.20
N ASP A 215 -13.50 -2.83 -31.92
CA ASP A 215 -14.68 -2.12 -31.43
C ASP A 215 -15.86 -3.07 -31.43
N LEU A 216 -15.92 -3.89 -30.38
CA LEU A 216 -17.15 -4.57 -30.02
C LEU A 216 -18.02 -3.55 -29.29
N ASP A 217 -19.20 -3.23 -29.85
CA ASP A 217 -20.20 -2.49 -29.09
C ASP A 217 -20.68 -3.33 -27.88
N GLU A 218 -21.32 -2.70 -26.90
CA GLU A 218 -21.78 -3.37 -25.68
C GLU A 218 -22.66 -4.61 -25.99
N LYS A 219 -23.43 -4.54 -27.08
CA LYS A 219 -24.25 -5.66 -27.55
C LYS A 219 -23.38 -6.81 -28.08
N SER A 220 -22.33 -6.51 -28.83
CA SER A 220 -21.38 -7.49 -29.36
C SER A 220 -20.59 -8.14 -28.24
N ILE A 221 -20.21 -7.40 -27.19
CA ILE A 221 -19.58 -7.96 -25.99
C ILE A 221 -20.51 -8.98 -25.32
N ALA A 222 -21.79 -8.64 -25.11
CA ALA A 222 -22.76 -9.56 -24.54
C ALA A 222 -22.96 -10.80 -25.44
N THR A 223 -23.01 -10.63 -26.76
CA THR A 223 -23.10 -11.75 -27.71
C THR A 223 -21.87 -12.65 -27.64
N VAL A 224 -20.66 -12.09 -27.62
CA VAL A 224 -19.40 -12.83 -27.48
C VAL A 224 -19.35 -13.60 -26.16
N GLN A 225 -19.69 -12.96 -25.05
CA GLN A 225 -19.75 -13.63 -23.73
C GLN A 225 -20.78 -14.77 -23.72
N SER A 226 -21.94 -14.56 -24.34
CA SER A 226 -22.97 -15.60 -24.43
C SER A 226 -22.52 -16.80 -25.27
N ALA A 227 -21.80 -16.56 -26.38
CA ALA A 227 -21.25 -17.60 -27.24
C ALA A 227 -20.13 -18.36 -26.52
N GLN A 228 -19.26 -17.65 -25.79
CA GLN A 228 -18.22 -18.25 -24.95
C GLN A 228 -18.83 -19.20 -23.90
N LYS A 229 -19.87 -18.76 -23.18
CA LYS A 229 -20.57 -19.60 -22.19
C LYS A 229 -21.21 -20.84 -22.83
N ARG A 230 -21.88 -20.68 -23.99
CA ARG A 230 -22.46 -21.81 -24.72
C ARG A 230 -21.39 -22.79 -25.20
N ALA A 231 -20.24 -22.28 -25.64
CA ALA A 231 -19.11 -23.09 -26.06
C ALA A 231 -18.49 -23.86 -24.89
N GLU A 232 -18.32 -23.24 -23.72
CA GLU A 232 -17.87 -23.90 -22.50
C GLU A 232 -18.82 -25.02 -22.09
N ASP A 233 -20.13 -24.76 -22.10
CA ASP A 233 -21.15 -25.78 -21.84
C ASP A 233 -21.09 -26.93 -22.85
N ARG A 234 -20.79 -26.62 -24.12
CA ARG A 234 -20.60 -27.63 -25.17
C ARG A 234 -19.33 -28.44 -24.94
N VAL A 235 -18.20 -27.81 -24.58
CA VAL A 235 -16.97 -28.50 -24.21
C VAL A 235 -17.21 -29.41 -23.02
N ARG A 236 -17.96 -28.99 -22.00
CA ARG A 236 -18.29 -29.83 -20.84
C ARG A 236 -19.09 -31.09 -21.21
N LYS A 237 -20.01 -30.98 -22.18
CA LYS A 237 -20.86 -32.08 -22.65
C LYS A 237 -20.23 -32.94 -23.73
N MET A 238 -19.13 -32.50 -24.34
CA MET A 238 -18.46 -33.18 -25.44
C MET A 238 -17.90 -34.54 -24.98
N SER A 239 -17.95 -35.55 -25.83
CA SER A 239 -17.27 -36.81 -25.54
C SER A 239 -15.75 -36.62 -25.56
N ARG A 240 -15.00 -37.49 -24.86
CA ARG A 240 -13.53 -37.45 -24.88
C ARG A 240 -12.96 -37.56 -26.30
N ALA A 241 -13.58 -38.40 -27.14
CA ALA A 241 -13.13 -38.60 -28.53
C ALA A 241 -13.29 -37.34 -29.38
N GLU A 242 -14.45 -36.66 -29.27
CA GLU A 242 -14.68 -35.39 -29.95
C GLU A 242 -13.74 -34.30 -29.44
N TYR A 243 -13.50 -34.25 -28.12
CA TYR A 243 -12.58 -33.30 -27.51
C TYR A 243 -11.15 -33.47 -28.05
N VAL A 244 -10.63 -34.71 -28.06
CA VAL A 244 -9.30 -35.03 -28.59
C VAL A 244 -9.20 -34.69 -30.08
N ALA A 245 -10.27 -34.88 -30.85
CA ALA A 245 -10.31 -34.52 -32.27
C ALA A 245 -10.25 -32.99 -32.51
N MET A 246 -10.61 -32.17 -31.52
CA MET A 246 -10.53 -30.71 -31.61
C MET A 246 -9.13 -30.17 -31.28
N LEU A 247 -8.32 -30.89 -30.50
CA LEU A 247 -6.98 -30.42 -30.08
C LEU A 247 -6.07 -29.98 -31.23
N PRO A 248 -5.96 -30.72 -32.37
CA PRO A 248 -5.14 -30.27 -33.49
C PRO A 248 -5.67 -29.00 -34.15
N LYS A 249 -6.99 -28.78 -34.16
CA LYS A 249 -7.60 -27.56 -34.69
C LYS A 249 -7.28 -26.35 -33.80
N VAL A 250 -7.27 -26.57 -32.49
CA VAL A 250 -6.89 -25.54 -31.50
C VAL A 250 -5.43 -25.14 -31.66
N GLU A 251 -4.51 -26.11 -31.75
CA GLU A 251 -3.08 -25.82 -31.99
C GLU A 251 -2.91 -25.02 -33.30
N GLN A 252 -3.59 -25.46 -34.37
CA GLN A 252 -3.52 -24.78 -35.66
C GLN A 252 -4.11 -23.36 -35.61
N PHE A 253 -5.20 -23.17 -34.88
CA PHE A 253 -5.81 -21.86 -34.67
C PHE A 253 -4.88 -20.92 -33.90
N GLU A 254 -4.22 -21.40 -32.84
CA GLU A 254 -3.25 -20.60 -32.08
C GLU A 254 -2.04 -20.21 -32.93
N ILE A 255 -1.47 -21.15 -33.68
CA ILE A 255 -0.35 -20.88 -34.58
C ILE A 255 -0.74 -19.77 -35.56
N ARG A 256 -1.95 -19.86 -36.14
CA ARG A 256 -2.50 -18.84 -37.03
C ARG A 256 -2.60 -17.48 -36.32
N GLN A 257 -3.20 -17.42 -35.13
CA GLN A 257 -3.39 -16.16 -34.38
C GLN A 257 -2.07 -15.52 -33.95
N GLN A 258 -1.12 -16.31 -33.45
CA GLN A 258 0.21 -15.82 -33.07
C GLN A 258 0.97 -15.29 -34.29
N LEU A 259 0.89 -15.99 -35.42
CA LEU A 259 1.53 -15.54 -36.66
C LEU A 259 0.92 -14.24 -37.17
N ILE A 260 -0.42 -14.10 -37.12
CA ILE A 260 -1.10 -12.84 -37.46
C ILE A 260 -0.59 -11.72 -36.54
N GLY A 261 -0.66 -11.91 -35.22
CA GLY A 261 -0.27 -10.89 -34.25
C GLY A 261 1.17 -10.40 -34.43
N ARG A 262 2.12 -11.31 -34.73
CA ARG A 262 3.53 -10.95 -34.94
C ARG A 262 3.84 -10.31 -36.28
N GLN A 263 3.01 -10.53 -37.30
CA GLN A 263 3.25 -9.99 -38.64
C GLN A 263 2.52 -8.67 -38.90
N VAL A 264 1.53 -8.29 -38.08
CA VAL A 264 0.81 -7.02 -38.25
C VAL A 264 1.73 -5.81 -38.08
N ASP A 265 2.56 -5.75 -37.03
CA ASP A 265 3.44 -4.59 -36.82
C ASP A 265 4.50 -4.41 -37.93
N PRO A 266 5.18 -5.48 -38.42
CA PRO A 266 6.03 -5.39 -39.60
C PRO A 266 5.29 -4.87 -40.85
N GLU A 267 4.04 -5.28 -41.06
CA GLU A 267 3.23 -4.81 -42.20
C GLU A 267 2.90 -3.32 -42.07
N ILE A 268 2.53 -2.87 -40.87
CA ILE A 268 2.28 -1.45 -40.57
C ILE A 268 3.54 -0.61 -40.82
N ARG A 269 4.71 -1.12 -40.42
CA ARG A 269 6.01 -0.48 -40.72
C ARG A 269 6.28 -0.45 -42.21
N ALA A 270 5.97 -1.52 -42.95
CA ALA A 270 6.08 -1.56 -44.41
C ALA A 270 5.14 -0.58 -45.11
N MET A 271 3.99 -0.26 -44.51
CA MET A 271 3.07 0.78 -44.96
C MET A 271 3.55 2.21 -44.63
N GLY A 272 4.69 2.37 -43.97
CA GLY A 272 5.30 3.66 -43.64
C GLY A 272 4.89 4.26 -42.30
N TYR A 273 4.24 3.49 -41.43
CA TYR A 273 3.81 3.93 -40.10
C TYR A 273 4.67 3.29 -39.00
N ASN A 274 5.01 4.06 -37.96
CA ASN A 274 5.76 3.50 -36.84
C ASN A 274 4.85 3.33 -35.60
N PRO A 275 4.46 2.09 -35.23
CA PRO A 275 3.58 1.85 -34.07
C PRO A 275 4.18 2.30 -32.74
N ASP A 276 5.51 2.43 -32.66
CA ASP A 276 6.20 2.80 -31.42
C ASP A 276 6.09 4.30 -31.11
N PHE A 277 5.82 5.14 -32.12
CA PHE A 277 5.80 6.61 -31.96
C PHE A 277 4.55 7.29 -32.51
N GLN A 278 3.71 6.59 -33.28
CA GLN A 278 2.55 7.16 -33.95
C GLN A 278 1.28 6.43 -33.55
N ARG A 279 0.22 7.20 -33.27
CA ARG A 279 -1.13 6.65 -33.19
C ARG A 279 -1.58 6.27 -34.59
N ILE A 280 -1.71 4.97 -34.83
CA ILE A 280 -2.15 4.45 -36.12
C ILE A 280 -3.68 4.51 -36.18
N GLU A 281 -4.20 5.03 -37.29
CA GLU A 281 -5.64 5.04 -37.56
C GLU A 281 -6.17 3.61 -37.66
N ARG A 282 -7.38 3.39 -37.14
CA ARG A 282 -8.01 2.07 -37.05
C ARG A 282 -8.08 1.36 -38.41
N ASP A 283 -8.41 2.09 -39.47
CA ASP A 283 -8.54 1.56 -40.82
C ASP A 283 -7.21 1.03 -41.38
N LYS A 284 -6.09 1.67 -41.01
CA LYS A 284 -4.74 1.23 -41.41
C LYS A 284 -4.37 -0.07 -40.72
N TRP A 285 -4.69 -0.17 -39.42
CA TRP A 285 -4.50 -1.39 -38.64
C TRP A 285 -5.36 -2.54 -39.19
N ALA A 286 -6.62 -2.28 -39.51
CA ALA A 286 -7.53 -3.25 -40.12
C ALA A 286 -7.02 -3.72 -41.49
N THR A 287 -6.56 -2.80 -42.34
CA THR A 287 -6.01 -3.12 -43.67
C THR A 287 -4.75 -4.00 -43.56
N ALA A 288 -3.80 -3.61 -42.70
CA ALA A 288 -2.59 -4.40 -42.47
C ALA A 288 -2.94 -5.80 -41.99
N ARG A 289 -3.85 -5.91 -41.02
CA ARG A 289 -4.32 -7.17 -40.48
C ARG A 289 -5.01 -8.05 -41.52
N GLU A 290 -5.88 -7.49 -42.35
CA GLU A 290 -6.54 -8.23 -43.44
C GLU A 290 -5.53 -8.78 -44.46
N ASN A 291 -4.52 -7.99 -44.81
CA ASN A 291 -3.43 -8.43 -45.68
C ASN A 291 -2.65 -9.59 -45.05
N ILE A 292 -2.32 -9.50 -43.75
CA ILE A 292 -1.67 -10.60 -43.02
C ILE A 292 -2.55 -11.84 -43.00
N ILE A 293 -3.83 -11.71 -42.69
CA ILE A 293 -4.79 -12.83 -42.67
C ILE A 293 -4.80 -13.54 -44.02
N LYS A 294 -4.93 -12.80 -45.12
CA LYS A 294 -4.88 -13.37 -46.48
C LYS A 294 -3.59 -14.14 -46.75
N ARG A 295 -2.44 -13.60 -46.31
CA ARG A 295 -1.13 -14.28 -46.46
C ARG A 295 -1.04 -15.53 -45.61
N VAL A 296 -1.45 -15.47 -44.34
CA VAL A 296 -1.40 -16.60 -43.41
C VAL A 296 -2.36 -17.70 -43.85
N ASP A 297 -3.57 -17.37 -44.30
CA ASP A 297 -4.57 -18.34 -44.79
C ASP A 297 -4.13 -19.02 -46.09
N ALA A 298 -3.28 -18.37 -46.89
CA ALA A 298 -2.66 -18.99 -48.05
C ALA A 298 -1.50 -19.96 -47.70
N MET A 299 -0.97 -19.92 -46.47
CA MET A 299 0.08 -20.83 -46.02
C MET A 299 -0.48 -22.18 -45.57
N LYS A 300 0.23 -23.26 -45.88
CA LYS A 300 -0.09 -24.59 -45.34
C LYS A 300 0.19 -24.64 -43.82
N PRO A 301 -0.51 -25.46 -43.03
CA PRO A 301 -0.26 -25.62 -41.59
C PRO A 301 1.22 -25.82 -41.20
N ALA A 302 1.93 -26.69 -41.93
CA ALA A 302 3.35 -26.93 -41.70
C ALA A 302 4.23 -25.70 -41.97
N GLN A 303 3.85 -24.86 -42.96
CA GLN A 303 4.55 -23.61 -43.26
C GLN A 303 4.30 -22.56 -42.18
N GLN A 304 3.05 -22.44 -41.70
CA GLN A 304 2.72 -21.54 -40.59
C GLN A 304 3.53 -21.86 -39.33
N LYS A 305 3.62 -23.15 -38.97
CA LYS A 305 4.42 -23.61 -37.82
C LYS A 305 5.91 -23.32 -37.99
N ALA A 306 6.44 -23.50 -39.20
CA ALA A 306 7.84 -23.20 -39.51
C ALA A 306 8.14 -21.69 -39.44
N GLU A 307 7.25 -20.85 -39.97
CA GLU A 307 7.42 -19.39 -39.94
C GLU A 307 7.28 -18.84 -38.52
N LEU A 308 6.34 -19.34 -37.72
CA LEU A 308 6.22 -18.96 -36.30
C LEU A 308 7.50 -19.31 -35.52
N LYS A 309 8.03 -20.52 -35.70
CA LYS A 309 9.30 -20.94 -35.07
C LYS A 309 10.47 -20.05 -35.48
N LYS A 310 10.51 -19.59 -36.73
CA LYS A 310 11.52 -18.65 -37.21
C LYS A 310 11.41 -17.30 -36.50
N LEU A 311 10.19 -16.77 -36.34
CA LEU A 311 9.95 -15.52 -35.59
C LEU A 311 10.29 -15.66 -34.11
N ASP A 312 10.03 -16.81 -33.49
CA ASP A 312 10.43 -17.09 -32.10
C ASP A 312 11.95 -17.07 -31.92
N ASN A 313 12.67 -17.77 -32.80
CA ASN A 313 14.12 -17.80 -32.74
C ASN A 313 14.73 -16.40 -32.94
N GLN A 314 14.13 -15.58 -33.81
CA GLN A 314 14.55 -14.20 -34.02
C GLN A 314 14.29 -13.35 -32.77
N ALA A 315 13.10 -13.42 -32.17
CA ALA A 315 12.78 -12.67 -30.95
C ALA A 315 13.70 -13.05 -29.76
N ILE A 316 14.04 -14.33 -29.61
CA ILE A 316 14.99 -14.79 -28.60
C ILE A 316 16.40 -14.23 -28.87
N ALA A 317 16.83 -14.23 -30.13
CA ALA A 317 18.14 -13.67 -30.51
C ALA A 317 18.21 -12.16 -30.27
N ASP A 318 17.15 -11.42 -30.58
CA ASP A 318 17.05 -9.98 -30.34
C ASP A 318 17.09 -9.67 -28.83
N LEU A 319 16.34 -10.41 -28.01
CA LEU A 319 16.36 -10.27 -26.56
C LEU A 319 17.76 -10.57 -25.97
N GLN A 320 18.44 -11.60 -26.46
CA GLN A 320 19.81 -11.92 -26.05
C GLN A 320 20.80 -10.82 -26.44
N ALA A 321 20.64 -10.22 -27.62
CA ALA A 321 21.45 -9.10 -28.07
C ALA A 321 21.21 -7.84 -27.21
N GLU A 322 19.96 -7.55 -26.84
CA GLU A 322 19.62 -6.46 -25.92
C GLU A 322 20.21 -6.68 -24.52
N LEU A 323 20.11 -7.88 -23.97
CA LEU A 323 20.74 -8.22 -22.69
C LEU A 323 22.27 -8.09 -22.76
N ALA A 324 22.90 -8.46 -23.87
CA ALA A 324 24.33 -8.27 -24.07
C ALA A 324 24.71 -6.78 -24.13
N ARG A 325 23.91 -5.95 -24.82
CA ARG A 325 24.10 -4.48 -24.86
C ARG A 325 23.92 -3.85 -23.48
N ALA A 326 22.88 -4.24 -22.74
CA ALA A 326 22.61 -3.75 -21.39
C ALA A 326 23.72 -4.13 -20.40
N LYS A 327 24.28 -5.35 -20.51
CA LYS A 327 25.45 -5.75 -19.72
C LYS A 327 26.69 -4.93 -20.09
N ALA A 328 26.91 -4.70 -21.38
CA ALA A 328 28.03 -3.88 -21.84
C ALA A 328 27.90 -2.42 -21.37
N SER A 329 26.69 -1.84 -21.34
CA SER A 329 26.47 -0.48 -20.83
C SER A 329 26.54 -0.37 -19.30
N ASN A 330 26.08 -1.39 -18.57
CA ASN A 330 26.11 -1.40 -17.10
C ASN A 330 27.49 -1.71 -16.50
N SER A 331 28.43 -2.20 -17.32
CA SER A 331 29.83 -2.40 -16.91
C SER A 331 30.56 -1.10 -16.57
N ALA A 332 29.95 0.07 -16.79
CA ALA A 332 30.49 1.40 -16.47
C ALA A 332 29.93 2.01 -15.17
N ALA A 333 28.95 1.39 -14.50
CA ALA A 333 28.45 1.86 -13.22
C ALA A 333 29.18 1.16 -12.06
N PRO A 334 29.64 1.88 -11.02
CA PRO A 334 30.28 1.26 -9.85
C PRO A 334 29.32 0.24 -9.24
N ILE A 335 29.83 -0.98 -9.06
CA ILE A 335 29.12 -2.12 -8.50
C ILE A 335 28.71 -1.77 -7.07
N VAL A 336 27.47 -1.30 -6.89
CA VAL A 336 26.81 -1.32 -5.59
C VAL A 336 26.43 -2.77 -5.36
N PRO A 337 26.92 -3.43 -4.30
CA PRO A 337 26.70 -4.85 -4.08
C PRO A 337 25.20 -5.15 -4.02
N GLU A 338 24.78 -5.97 -4.96
CA GLU A 338 23.42 -6.44 -5.17
C GLU A 338 22.99 -7.26 -3.93
N SER A 339 22.16 -6.66 -3.07
CA SER A 339 21.61 -7.36 -1.90
C SER A 339 20.55 -8.35 -2.39
N LYS A 340 20.96 -9.60 -2.54
CA LYS A 340 20.12 -10.74 -2.97
C LYS A 340 18.78 -10.77 -2.23
N GLY A 341 17.69 -10.48 -2.95
CA GLY A 341 16.34 -11.07 -2.84
C GLY A 341 15.53 -10.89 -1.55
N ILE A 342 16.16 -10.79 -0.39
CA ILE A 342 15.48 -10.59 0.90
C ILE A 342 15.19 -9.10 1.10
N GLY A 343 16.03 -8.21 0.57
CA GLY A 343 15.91 -6.76 0.73
C GLY A 343 14.65 -6.14 0.12
N PHE A 344 14.09 -6.70 -0.96
CA PHE A 344 12.84 -6.18 -1.54
C PHE A 344 11.63 -6.56 -0.68
N PHE A 345 11.56 -7.80 -0.19
CA PHE A 345 10.46 -8.22 0.67
C PHE A 345 10.57 -7.60 2.06
N LEU A 346 11.78 -7.45 2.61
CA LEU A 346 12.04 -6.75 3.86
C LEU A 346 11.86 -5.23 3.70
N GLY A 347 12.19 -4.67 2.54
CA GLY A 347 11.99 -3.27 2.20
C GLY A 347 10.51 -2.94 2.00
N LEU A 348 9.77 -3.81 1.31
CA LEU A 348 8.32 -3.73 1.18
C LEU A 348 7.64 -3.94 2.54
N MET A 349 8.06 -4.91 3.35
CA MET A 349 7.59 -5.08 4.73
C MET A 349 7.98 -3.89 5.61
N MET A 350 9.14 -3.28 5.45
CA MET A 350 9.49 -2.04 6.16
C MET A 350 8.57 -0.91 5.74
N VAL A 351 8.33 -0.70 4.45
CA VAL A 351 7.43 0.36 3.98
C VAL A 351 6.00 0.07 4.42
N ILE A 352 5.53 -1.17 4.35
CA ILE A 352 4.17 -1.55 4.74
C ILE A 352 3.99 -1.63 6.26
N ALA A 353 5.03 -1.93 7.06
CA ALA A 353 4.91 -2.07 8.51
C ALA A 353 5.37 -0.83 9.27
N ILE A 354 6.47 -0.20 8.85
CA ILE A 354 7.04 0.97 9.53
C ILE A 354 6.31 2.24 9.14
N TRP A 355 5.90 2.39 7.89
CA TRP A 355 5.21 3.61 7.48
C TRP A 355 3.87 3.79 8.24
N PRO A 356 3.02 2.76 8.40
CA PRO A 356 1.87 2.84 9.28
C PRO A 356 2.23 3.12 10.74
N LEU A 357 3.34 2.58 11.25
CA LEU A 357 3.78 2.87 12.61
C LEU A 357 4.15 4.35 12.77
N ILE A 358 4.84 4.95 11.79
CA ILE A 358 5.15 6.39 11.80
C ILE A 358 3.87 7.21 11.82
N CYS A 359 2.90 6.90 10.95
CA CYS A 359 1.62 7.60 10.89
C CYS A 359 0.82 7.43 12.19
N LEU A 360 0.82 6.23 12.77
CA LEU A 360 0.22 5.95 14.07
C LEU A 360 0.89 6.79 15.18
N PHE A 361 2.21 6.90 15.21
CA PHE A 361 2.91 7.75 16.18
C PHE A 361 2.59 9.24 15.99
N LEU A 362 2.49 9.73 14.74
CA LEU A 362 2.09 11.10 14.44
C LEU A 362 0.65 11.38 14.90
N SER A 363 -0.28 10.44 14.68
CA SER A 363 -1.66 10.53 15.16
C SER A 363 -1.75 10.53 16.70
N MET A 364 -0.96 9.69 17.37
CA MET A 364 -0.82 9.71 18.83
C MET A 364 -0.28 11.05 19.34
N ALA A 365 0.73 11.61 18.67
CA ALA A 365 1.29 12.91 19.01
C ALA A 365 0.26 14.05 18.81
N ALA A 366 -0.53 14.00 17.74
CA ALA A 366 -1.61 14.95 17.48
C ALA A 366 -2.70 14.85 18.56
N ALA A 367 -3.12 13.63 18.92
CA ALA A 367 -4.07 13.39 20.01
C ALA A 367 -3.58 13.95 21.35
N TYR A 368 -2.31 13.64 21.69
CA TYR A 368 -1.67 14.15 22.91
C TYR A 368 -1.63 15.67 22.94
N LYS A 369 -1.13 16.33 21.87
CA LYS A 369 -1.02 17.79 21.82
C LYS A 369 -2.38 18.48 21.93
N THR A 370 -3.40 17.94 21.27
CA THR A 370 -4.76 18.47 21.29
C THR A 370 -5.35 18.41 22.70
N ALA A 371 -5.22 17.27 23.38
CA ALA A 371 -5.76 17.10 24.73
C ALA A 371 -4.91 17.75 25.84
N ALA A 372 -3.59 17.88 25.65
CA ALA A 372 -2.68 18.53 26.59
C ALA A 372 -2.64 20.06 26.45
N GLY A 373 -3.22 20.62 25.38
CA GLY A 373 -3.28 22.07 25.16
C GLY A 373 -1.93 22.71 24.82
N SER A 374 -0.95 21.92 24.37
CA SER A 374 0.39 22.40 24.06
C SER A 374 0.49 23.06 22.67
N VAL A 375 -0.61 23.63 22.15
CA VAL A 375 -0.58 24.36 20.89
C VAL A 375 0.09 25.69 21.19
N SER A 376 1.42 25.73 21.04
CA SER A 376 2.16 26.98 20.93
C SER A 376 1.53 27.76 19.79
N GLY A 377 0.84 28.85 20.12
CA GLY A 377 0.33 29.82 19.15
C GLY A 377 1.46 30.48 18.38
#